data_AF-A0A4W5LPN3-F1
#
_entry.id   AF-A0A4W5LPN3-F1
#
_cell.length_a   1.000
_cell.length_b   1.000
_cell.length_c   1.000
_cell.angle_alpha   90.00
_cell.angle_beta   90.00
_cell.angle_gamma   90.00
#
_symmetry.space_group_name_H-M   'P 1'
#
loop_
_entity.id
_entity.type
_entity.pdbx_description
1 polymer ?
#
loop_
_entity_poly.entity_id
_entity_poly.type
_entity_poly.pdbx_seq_one_letter_code
_entity_poly.pdbx_strand_id
1 'polypeptide(L)'
;MLRIMQGSMSVPSGRRPRMMDRGLKGALLAEGFVCPGSAPASNPAMDPLLQLISLQKASGSWMQRRMPRMMDRCLKGALLAEGFVCPASAPASNPAMDPLLQLISLQKASGSWVLEAALAEVLGKTEEEVAKPKPAPVDQEVWATVLALVWLYGFKMEAQEEWEFLAMKAVSWIQAQKVDSVSECVQAGNILLGCQVQNDTLGL
;
A
#
# COMPACT_ATOMS: atom_id res chain seq x y z
N MET A 1 -41.55 40.22 13.71
CA MET A 1 -41.60 41.15 14.86
C MET A 1 -42.03 40.35 16.07
N LEU A 2 -41.08 39.78 16.83
CA LEU A 2 -41.33 39.03 18.06
C LEU A 2 -40.30 39.47 19.11
N ARG A 3 -40.78 39.92 20.27
CA ARG A 3 -39.98 40.30 21.44
C ARG A 3 -39.51 39.04 22.17
N ILE A 4 -38.33 39.11 22.81
CA ILE A 4 -38.12 39.04 24.27
C ILE A 4 -36.61 38.82 24.50
N MET A 5 -35.95 39.83 25.08
CA MET A 5 -34.60 39.76 25.63
C MET A 5 -34.69 40.45 26.98
N GLN A 6 -34.68 39.70 28.08
CA GLN A 6 -34.09 40.06 29.37
C GLN A 6 -33.87 38.80 30.19
N GLY A 7 -32.61 38.53 30.53
CA GLY A 7 -32.17 37.50 31.46
C GLY A 7 -30.88 37.96 32.10
N SER A 8 -31.01 38.64 33.24
CA SER A 8 -29.96 39.08 34.14
C SER A 8 -29.47 37.92 35.02
N MET A 9 -28.42 38.17 35.81
CA MET A 9 -27.78 37.31 36.85
C MET A 9 -26.63 36.43 36.31
N SER A 10 -25.44 36.33 36.92
CA SER A 10 -24.80 36.95 38.08
C SER A 10 -23.30 36.62 37.99
N VAL A 11 -22.42 37.50 38.50
CA VAL A 11 -20.99 37.20 38.72
C VAL A 11 -20.82 36.78 40.18
N PRO A 12 -19.98 35.78 40.49
CA PRO A 12 -18.83 36.09 41.36
C PRO A 12 -17.52 35.34 41.02
N SER A 13 -16.45 36.12 40.97
CA SER A 13 -15.17 35.95 41.68
C SER A 13 -14.45 34.58 41.68
N GLY A 14 -13.31 34.50 40.98
CA GLY A 14 -12.30 33.44 41.16
C GLY A 14 -10.89 33.94 40.83
N ARG A 15 -9.97 33.80 41.79
CA ARG A 15 -8.63 34.41 41.87
C ARG A 15 -7.64 33.85 40.83
N ARG A 16 -6.75 34.71 40.32
CA ARG A 16 -5.47 34.28 39.70
C ARG A 16 -4.46 33.91 40.79
N PRO A 17 -3.72 32.81 40.64
CA PRO A 17 -2.40 32.68 41.25
C PRO A 17 -1.30 32.82 40.19
N ARG A 18 -0.38 33.74 40.45
CA ARG A 18 0.96 33.85 39.88
C ARG A 18 1.88 33.08 40.85
N MET A 19 2.52 32.00 40.43
CA MET A 19 3.68 31.40 41.09
C MET A 19 4.74 31.19 39.99
N MET A 20 5.79 31.99 39.94
CA MET A 20 7.06 31.87 40.70
C MET A 20 7.89 30.67 40.23
N ASP A 21 8.78 31.02 39.31
CA ASP A 21 9.98 30.33 38.90
C ASP A 21 10.83 29.91 40.12
N ARG A 22 11.11 28.62 40.24
CA ARG A 22 12.21 28.08 41.05
C ARG A 22 12.84 26.91 40.31
N GLY A 23 14.01 27.18 39.76
CA GLY A 23 14.92 26.18 39.25
C GLY A 23 15.28 25.13 40.31
N LEU A 24 15.38 23.89 39.86
CA LEU A 24 16.04 22.83 40.60
C LEU A 24 17.25 22.38 39.78
N LYS A 25 18.42 22.71 40.34
CA LYS A 25 19.71 22.12 39.98
C LYS A 25 19.65 20.60 40.24
N GLY A 26 20.20 19.81 39.34
CA GLY A 26 20.32 18.37 39.53
C GLY A 26 21.04 17.68 38.37
N ALA A 27 22.28 18.06 38.09
CA ALA A 27 23.19 17.29 37.27
C ALA A 27 24.28 16.72 38.18
N LEU A 28 24.30 15.40 38.39
CA LEU A 28 25.52 14.58 38.46
C LEU A 28 25.19 13.07 38.65
N LEU A 29 25.74 12.29 37.71
CA LEU A 29 26.27 10.92 37.82
C LEU A 29 25.36 9.73 38.17
N ALA A 30 25.06 8.94 37.15
CA ALA A 30 25.22 7.48 37.14
C ALA A 30 25.70 7.11 35.72
N GLU A 31 27.00 6.91 35.48
CA GLU A 31 27.72 5.64 35.63
C GLU A 31 26.94 4.44 35.09
N GLY A 32 27.33 4.01 33.88
CA GLY A 32 27.49 2.60 33.51
C GLY A 32 26.26 1.69 33.46
N PHE A 33 25.69 1.54 32.27
CA PHE A 33 25.32 0.21 31.79
C PHE A 33 25.46 0.12 30.27
N VAL A 34 26.64 -0.27 29.82
CA VAL A 34 26.82 -0.89 28.50
C VAL A 34 26.19 -2.28 28.63
N CYS A 35 25.06 -2.52 27.97
CA CYS A 35 24.62 -3.88 27.70
C CYS A 35 25.52 -4.47 26.60
N PRO A 36 26.36 -5.48 26.88
CA PRO A 36 26.99 -6.24 25.82
C PRO A 36 25.98 -7.24 25.26
N GLY A 37 25.90 -7.32 23.94
CA GLY A 37 25.42 -8.53 23.26
C GLY A 37 23.96 -8.92 23.53
N SER A 38 23.06 -8.34 22.76
CA SER A 38 22.01 -9.14 22.13
C SER A 38 21.83 -8.60 20.73
N ALA A 39 22.61 -9.15 19.81
CA ALA A 39 22.27 -9.08 18.40
C ALA A 39 20.80 -9.53 18.29
N PRO A 40 19.94 -8.83 17.53
CA PRO A 40 18.65 -9.41 17.20
C PRO A 40 18.94 -10.74 16.52
N ALA A 41 18.41 -11.82 17.10
CA ALA A 41 18.43 -13.12 16.48
C ALA A 41 18.06 -12.93 15.00
N SER A 42 18.97 -13.33 14.13
CA SER A 42 18.74 -13.36 12.69
C SER A 42 17.47 -14.17 12.46
N ASN A 43 16.37 -13.47 12.16
CA ASN A 43 15.10 -14.11 11.86
C ASN A 43 15.32 -15.11 10.71
N PRO A 44 14.77 -16.33 10.80
CA PRO A 44 14.85 -17.28 9.69
C PRO A 44 14.16 -16.65 8.49
N ALA A 45 14.90 -16.58 7.37
CA ALA A 45 14.54 -16.02 6.07
C ALA A 45 13.08 -15.53 5.97
N MET A 46 12.86 -14.25 6.25
CA MET A 46 11.61 -13.60 5.89
C MET A 46 11.45 -13.75 4.38
N ASP A 47 10.30 -14.27 3.96
CA ASP A 47 9.91 -14.33 2.57
C ASP A 47 10.20 -12.97 1.88
N PRO A 48 10.98 -12.93 0.77
CA PRO A 48 11.38 -11.69 0.13
C PRO A 48 10.18 -10.81 -0.28
N LEU A 49 9.02 -11.41 -0.52
CA LEU A 49 7.80 -10.73 -0.91
C LEU A 49 7.13 -10.11 0.31
N LEU A 50 7.08 -10.79 1.45
CA LEU A 50 6.66 -10.17 2.71
C LEU A 50 7.61 -9.04 3.12
N GLN A 51 8.91 -9.14 2.84
CA GLN A 51 9.83 -8.01 3.03
C GLN A 51 9.53 -6.86 2.08
N LEU A 52 9.32 -7.10 0.78
CA LEU A 52 8.97 -6.09 -0.22
C LEU A 52 7.63 -5.42 0.09
N ILE A 53 6.61 -6.20 0.41
CA ILE A 53 5.28 -5.74 0.83
C ILE A 53 5.40 -4.95 2.14
N SER A 54 6.22 -5.40 3.09
CA SER A 54 6.47 -4.67 4.35
C SER A 54 7.26 -3.38 4.12
N LEU A 55 8.19 -3.33 3.17
CA LEU A 55 8.93 -2.13 2.78
C LEU A 55 8.02 -1.12 2.07
N GLN A 56 7.18 -1.63 1.16
CA GLN A 56 6.12 -0.87 0.46
C GLN A 56 5.12 -0.27 1.46
N LYS A 57 4.81 -1.03 2.52
CA LYS A 57 4.00 -0.61 3.66
C LYS A 57 4.72 0.48 4.48
N ALA A 58 6.00 0.33 4.77
CA ALA A 58 6.75 1.26 5.63
C ALA A 58 7.13 2.61 4.98
N SER A 59 7.25 2.67 3.64
CA SER A 59 7.79 3.84 2.93
C SER A 59 6.74 4.91 2.55
N GLY A 60 5.44 4.61 2.66
CA GLY A 60 4.38 5.50 2.18
C GLY A 60 3.70 6.34 3.27
N SER A 61 3.69 7.68 3.13
CA SER A 61 2.81 8.58 3.92
C SER A 61 1.30 8.26 3.79
N TRP A 62 0.97 7.31 2.91
CA TRP A 62 -0.36 6.73 2.70
C TRP A 62 -0.90 5.99 3.93
N MET A 63 -0.03 5.47 4.81
CA MET A 63 -0.44 4.80 6.07
C MET A 63 -1.11 5.75 7.07
N GLN A 64 -0.83 7.06 7.06
CA GLN A 64 -1.34 7.98 8.08
C GLN A 64 -2.76 8.54 7.82
N ARG A 65 -3.36 8.38 6.63
CA ARG A 65 -4.56 9.16 6.27
C ARG A 65 -5.86 8.39 6.02
N ARG A 66 -5.91 7.05 6.05
CA ARG A 66 -7.17 6.33 5.77
C ARG A 66 -7.35 4.94 6.39
N MET A 67 -7.03 4.74 7.68
CA MET A 67 -7.53 3.58 8.42
C MET A 67 -7.99 3.94 9.84
N PRO A 68 -9.30 3.92 10.08
CA PRO A 68 -9.83 3.22 11.23
C PRO A 68 -10.86 2.18 10.77
N ARG A 69 -10.73 0.93 11.27
CA ARG A 69 -11.70 -0.20 11.26
C ARG A 69 -11.39 -1.49 10.47
N MET A 70 -10.12 -1.92 10.28
CA MET A 70 -9.86 -3.29 9.79
C MET A 70 -8.82 -4.10 10.60
N MET A 71 -8.28 -3.57 11.69
CA MET A 71 -7.32 -4.28 12.54
C MET A 71 -7.92 -5.37 13.46
N ASP A 72 -9.19 -5.76 13.28
CA ASP A 72 -9.84 -6.76 14.15
C ASP A 72 -9.79 -8.21 13.62
N ARG A 73 -9.36 -8.46 12.38
CA ARG A 73 -9.43 -9.83 11.79
C ARG A 73 -8.11 -10.53 11.49
N CYS A 74 -6.97 -9.83 11.46
CA CYS A 74 -5.71 -10.43 11.02
C CYS A 74 -4.92 -11.15 12.14
N LEU A 75 -5.30 -11.03 13.41
CA LEU A 75 -4.51 -11.59 14.53
C LEU A 75 -4.97 -12.96 15.04
N LYS A 76 -5.87 -13.68 14.35
CA LYS A 76 -6.44 -14.95 14.88
C LYS A 76 -6.19 -16.23 14.06
N GLY A 77 -5.49 -16.18 12.93
CA GLY A 77 -5.36 -17.37 12.08
C GLY A 77 -4.02 -17.52 11.40
N ALA A 78 -2.98 -17.91 12.13
CA ALA A 78 -1.82 -18.58 11.53
C ALA A 78 -0.95 -19.20 12.65
N LEU A 79 -1.49 -20.22 13.32
CA LEU A 79 -0.67 -21.25 13.95
C LEU A 79 -1.00 -22.54 13.19
N LEU A 80 0.05 -23.30 12.85
CA LEU A 80 0.09 -24.63 12.23
C LEU A 80 0.13 -24.67 10.70
N ALA A 81 1.29 -24.98 10.12
CA ALA A 81 1.63 -26.35 9.66
C ALA A 81 2.89 -26.38 8.76
N GLU A 82 3.95 -26.96 9.32
CA GLU A 82 4.94 -27.91 8.77
C GLU A 82 5.33 -27.92 7.27
N GLY A 83 6.63 -27.66 7.03
CA GLY A 83 7.57 -28.67 6.51
C GLY A 83 7.81 -28.79 4.99
N PHE A 84 8.98 -28.33 4.50
CA PHE A 84 9.61 -28.93 3.31
C PHE A 84 11.14 -28.77 3.28
N VAL A 85 11.85 -29.82 2.84
CA VAL A 85 13.31 -29.99 2.79
C VAL A 85 13.85 -29.61 1.41
N CYS A 86 14.97 -28.91 1.35
CA CYS A 86 15.64 -28.50 0.09
C CYS A 86 16.64 -29.55 -0.42
N PRO A 87 16.74 -29.78 -1.74
CA PRO A 87 17.99 -30.21 -2.36
C PRO A 87 18.57 -29.12 -3.28
N ALA A 88 19.89 -29.00 -3.25
CA ALA A 88 20.66 -28.00 -3.97
C ALA A 88 21.05 -28.42 -5.40
N SER A 89 21.32 -27.39 -6.21
CA SER A 89 22.16 -27.32 -7.43
C SER A 89 21.53 -27.57 -8.81
N ALA A 90 21.59 -26.54 -9.68
CA ALA A 90 21.90 -26.54 -11.12
C ALA A 90 21.58 -25.14 -11.74
N PRO A 91 22.17 -24.75 -12.89
CA PRO A 91 22.38 -23.35 -13.28
C PRO A 91 21.12 -22.58 -13.72
N ALA A 92 21.14 -21.28 -13.45
CA ALA A 92 20.04 -20.33 -13.53
C ALA A 92 19.47 -20.14 -14.94
N SER A 93 18.39 -20.86 -15.26
CA SER A 93 17.20 -20.16 -15.77
C SER A 93 16.44 -19.66 -14.55
N ASN A 94 16.12 -18.37 -14.47
CA ASN A 94 15.24 -17.90 -13.39
C ASN A 94 14.04 -18.85 -13.31
N PRO A 95 13.76 -19.49 -12.16
CA PRO A 95 12.50 -20.22 -12.02
C PRO A 95 11.42 -19.21 -12.38
N ALA A 96 10.57 -19.54 -13.35
CA ALA A 96 9.51 -18.65 -13.81
C ALA A 96 8.75 -18.17 -12.56
N MET A 97 9.06 -16.96 -12.13
CA MET A 97 8.52 -16.41 -10.90
C MET A 97 7.01 -16.32 -11.12
N ASP A 98 6.24 -16.70 -10.11
CA ASP A 98 4.77 -16.68 -10.25
C ASP A 98 4.33 -15.29 -10.77
N PRO A 99 3.46 -15.22 -11.80
CA PRO A 99 3.09 -13.94 -12.42
C PRO A 99 2.52 -12.91 -11.45
N LEU A 100 1.81 -13.34 -10.40
CA LEU A 100 1.29 -12.42 -9.37
C LEU A 100 2.44 -11.84 -8.54
N LEU A 101 3.40 -12.68 -8.15
CA LEU A 101 4.58 -12.24 -7.39
C LEU A 101 5.50 -11.33 -8.22
N GLN A 102 5.61 -11.59 -9.53
CA GLN A 102 6.27 -10.68 -10.46
C GLN A 102 5.55 -9.33 -10.48
N LEU A 103 4.22 -9.30 -10.67
CA LEU A 103 3.45 -8.05 -10.69
C LEU A 103 3.63 -7.24 -9.40
N ILE A 104 3.55 -7.90 -8.24
CA ILE A 104 3.74 -7.28 -6.92
C ILE A 104 5.12 -6.62 -6.84
N SER A 105 6.15 -7.31 -7.30
CA SER A 105 7.53 -6.82 -7.28
C SER A 105 7.76 -5.63 -8.20
N LEU A 106 6.98 -5.52 -9.28
CA LEU A 106 7.05 -4.40 -10.23
C LEU A 106 6.35 -3.12 -9.72
N GLN A 107 5.54 -3.18 -8.66
CA GLN A 107 4.84 -1.98 -8.19
C GLN A 107 5.82 -0.97 -7.58
N LYS A 108 5.79 0.27 -8.05
CA LYS A 108 6.57 1.36 -7.46
C LYS A 108 6.08 1.68 -6.05
N ALA A 109 6.95 2.28 -5.25
CA ALA A 109 6.58 2.76 -3.91
C ALA A 109 5.42 3.79 -3.92
N SER A 110 5.13 4.43 -5.05
CA SER A 110 3.97 5.30 -5.29
C SER A 110 2.64 4.55 -5.43
N GLY A 111 2.65 3.26 -5.77
CA GLY A 111 1.46 2.47 -6.10
C GLY A 111 1.24 2.26 -7.59
N SER A 112 2.08 2.83 -8.45
CA SER A 112 1.98 2.74 -9.90
C SER A 112 2.86 1.65 -10.50
N TRP A 113 2.62 1.32 -11.76
CA TRP A 113 3.51 0.50 -12.59
C TRP A 113 4.00 1.27 -13.80
N VAL A 114 5.17 0.87 -14.30
CA VAL A 114 5.74 1.39 -15.55
C VAL A 114 5.50 0.35 -16.65
N LEU A 115 5.15 0.82 -17.84
CA LEU A 115 5.03 -0.04 -19.00
C LEU A 115 6.42 -0.43 -19.52
N GLU A 116 6.93 -1.56 -19.04
CA GLU A 116 8.20 -2.20 -19.44
C GLU A 116 7.95 -3.66 -19.81
N ALA A 117 8.93 -4.30 -20.46
CA ALA A 117 8.90 -5.71 -20.88
C ALA A 117 8.38 -6.65 -19.79
N ALA A 118 8.86 -6.47 -18.54
CA ALA A 118 8.46 -7.32 -17.43
C ALA A 118 6.95 -7.21 -17.10
N LEU A 119 6.37 -6.01 -17.21
CA LEU A 119 4.92 -5.87 -17.03
C LEU A 119 4.17 -6.50 -18.20
N ALA A 120 4.61 -6.27 -19.44
CA ALA A 120 3.99 -6.88 -20.62
C ALA A 120 4.00 -8.42 -20.55
N GLU A 121 5.12 -9.01 -20.09
CA GLU A 121 5.27 -10.44 -19.87
C GLU A 121 4.25 -10.99 -18.86
N VAL A 122 4.08 -10.32 -17.71
CA VAL A 122 3.06 -10.68 -16.71
C VAL A 122 1.65 -10.66 -17.29
N LEU A 123 1.37 -9.68 -18.16
CA LEU A 123 0.08 -9.57 -18.85
C LEU A 123 -0.08 -10.61 -19.97
N GLY A 124 0.95 -11.39 -20.31
CA GLY A 124 0.96 -12.35 -21.41
C GLY A 124 0.91 -11.68 -22.78
N LYS A 125 1.52 -10.50 -22.93
CA LYS A 125 1.50 -9.65 -24.13
C LYS A 125 2.89 -9.17 -24.51
N THR A 126 3.06 -8.65 -25.72
CA THR A 126 4.26 -7.87 -26.10
C THR A 126 4.08 -6.39 -25.77
N GLU A 127 5.18 -5.64 -25.64
CA GLU A 127 5.12 -4.20 -25.37
C GLU A 127 4.31 -3.45 -26.46
N GLU A 128 4.42 -3.87 -27.72
CA GLU A 128 3.70 -3.28 -28.84
C GLU A 128 2.19 -3.52 -28.75
N GLU A 129 1.79 -4.74 -28.37
CA GLU A 129 0.39 -5.09 -28.16
C GLU A 129 -0.22 -4.26 -27.03
N VAL A 130 0.55 -3.98 -25.99
CA VAL A 130 0.10 -3.20 -24.84
C VAL A 130 0.09 -1.70 -25.12
N ALA A 131 1.04 -1.18 -25.92
CA ALA A 131 1.12 0.26 -26.22
C ALA A 131 0.05 0.71 -27.23
N LYS A 132 -0.33 -0.14 -28.19
CA LYS A 132 -1.23 0.20 -29.30
C LYS A 132 -2.65 0.66 -28.87
N PRO A 133 -3.36 -0.02 -27.95
CA PRO A 133 -4.72 0.36 -27.58
C PRO A 133 -4.79 1.47 -26.53
N LYS A 134 -3.65 2.03 -26.09
CA LYS A 134 -3.62 3.08 -25.08
C LYS A 134 -4.43 4.30 -25.54
N PRO A 135 -5.45 4.75 -24.77
CA PRO A 135 -6.17 5.97 -25.07
C PRO A 135 -5.23 7.20 -25.06
N ALA A 136 -5.39 8.11 -26.02
CA ALA A 136 -4.76 9.42 -25.99
C ALA A 136 -5.73 10.42 -25.34
N PRO A 137 -5.29 11.34 -24.45
CA PRO A 137 -3.91 11.71 -24.09
C PRO A 137 -3.42 11.08 -22.76
N VAL A 138 -3.71 9.81 -22.49
CA VAL A 138 -3.39 9.20 -21.18
C VAL A 138 -1.89 8.94 -21.02
N ASP A 139 -1.34 9.30 -19.86
CA ASP A 139 0.02 9.00 -19.49
C ASP A 139 0.29 7.49 -19.45
N GLN A 140 1.49 7.10 -19.90
CA GLN A 140 1.88 5.70 -19.97
C GLN A 140 1.85 4.99 -18.60
N GLU A 141 2.17 5.71 -17.52
CA GLU A 141 2.15 5.17 -16.16
C GLU A 141 0.71 4.92 -15.66
N VAL A 142 -0.25 5.79 -16.03
CA VAL A 142 -1.67 5.60 -15.73
C VAL A 142 -2.20 4.39 -16.49
N TRP A 143 -1.86 4.29 -17.78
CA TRP A 143 -2.22 3.13 -18.60
C TRP A 143 -1.69 1.81 -18.03
N ALA A 144 -0.39 1.75 -17.71
CA ALA A 144 0.23 0.58 -17.08
C ALA A 144 -0.42 0.19 -15.75
N THR A 145 -0.72 1.19 -14.93
CA THR A 145 -1.37 0.96 -13.62
C THR A 145 -2.79 0.45 -13.77
N VAL A 146 -3.56 0.95 -14.74
CA VAL A 146 -4.90 0.44 -15.06
C VAL A 146 -4.84 -1.00 -15.56
N LEU A 147 -3.88 -1.34 -16.42
CA LEU A 147 -3.71 -2.71 -16.91
C LEU A 147 -3.39 -3.71 -15.80
N ALA A 148 -2.49 -3.34 -14.88
CA ALA A 148 -2.17 -4.16 -13.72
C ALA A 148 -3.43 -4.42 -12.86
N LEU A 149 -4.26 -3.39 -12.65
CA LEU A 149 -5.54 -3.54 -11.95
C LEU A 149 -6.51 -4.45 -12.69
N VAL A 150 -6.74 -4.24 -14.00
CA VAL A 150 -7.63 -5.09 -14.80
C VAL A 150 -7.17 -6.55 -14.77
N TRP A 151 -5.86 -6.79 -14.84
CA TRP A 151 -5.30 -8.13 -14.77
C TRP A 151 -5.52 -8.80 -13.41
N LEU A 152 -5.30 -8.08 -12.30
CA LEU A 152 -5.54 -8.60 -10.95
C LEU A 152 -7.00 -9.02 -10.75
N TYR A 153 -7.93 -8.14 -11.10
CA TYR A 153 -9.37 -8.41 -10.96
C TYR A 153 -9.92 -9.39 -12.01
N GLY A 154 -9.26 -9.52 -13.16
CA GLY A 154 -9.66 -10.41 -14.24
C GLY A 154 -9.15 -11.84 -14.09
N PHE A 155 -7.92 -12.01 -13.58
CA PHE A 155 -7.23 -13.30 -13.59
C PHE A 155 -6.77 -13.81 -12.23
N LYS A 156 -6.76 -12.97 -11.18
CA LYS A 156 -6.17 -13.32 -9.88
C LYS A 156 -7.13 -13.18 -8.69
N MET A 157 -8.43 -13.21 -8.93
CA MET A 157 -9.43 -13.11 -7.86
C MET A 157 -9.31 -14.20 -6.79
N GLU A 158 -8.76 -15.36 -7.14
CA GLU A 158 -8.48 -16.46 -6.21
C GLU A 158 -7.46 -16.11 -5.11
N ALA A 159 -6.61 -15.10 -5.35
CA ALA A 159 -5.55 -14.65 -4.44
C ALA A 159 -5.78 -13.23 -3.92
N GLN A 160 -7.05 -12.78 -3.85
CA GLN A 160 -7.38 -11.39 -3.52
C GLN A 160 -6.72 -10.86 -2.25
N GLU A 161 -6.64 -11.67 -1.19
CA GLU A 161 -6.03 -11.28 0.08
C GLU A 161 -4.54 -10.91 -0.06
N GLU A 162 -3.85 -11.44 -1.07
CA GLU A 162 -2.43 -11.16 -1.32
C GLU A 162 -2.21 -9.80 -1.99
N TRP A 163 -3.14 -9.36 -2.84
CA TRP A 163 -2.98 -8.16 -3.67
C TRP A 163 -3.97 -7.02 -3.37
N GLU A 164 -4.96 -7.19 -2.49
CA GLU A 164 -5.96 -6.14 -2.22
C GLU A 164 -5.32 -4.81 -1.78
N PHE A 165 -4.28 -4.86 -0.94
CA PHE A 165 -3.56 -3.67 -0.48
C PHE A 165 -2.76 -3.00 -1.60
N LEU A 166 -2.21 -3.80 -2.49
CA LEU A 166 -1.47 -3.37 -3.66
C LEU A 166 -2.42 -2.62 -4.63
N ALA A 167 -3.61 -3.17 -4.88
CA ALA A 167 -4.64 -2.55 -5.69
C ALA A 167 -5.16 -1.24 -5.07
N MET A 168 -5.49 -1.22 -3.77
CA MET A 168 -5.97 0.00 -3.11
C MET A 168 -4.96 1.16 -3.22
N LYS A 169 -3.67 0.87 -3.12
CA LYS A 169 -2.60 1.87 -3.27
C LYS A 169 -2.55 2.43 -4.69
N ALA A 170 -2.65 1.55 -5.69
CA ALA A 170 -2.69 1.92 -7.10
C ALA A 170 -3.89 2.79 -7.46
N VAL A 171 -5.08 2.42 -6.97
CA VAL A 171 -6.33 3.17 -7.16
C VAL A 171 -6.21 4.57 -6.59
N SER A 172 -5.70 4.70 -5.36
CA SER A 172 -5.46 6.03 -4.79
C SER A 172 -4.40 6.83 -5.54
N TRP A 173 -3.40 6.18 -6.12
CA TRP A 173 -2.43 6.85 -6.97
C TRP A 173 -3.06 7.37 -8.27
N ILE A 174 -3.91 6.57 -8.94
CA ILE A 174 -4.66 6.99 -10.15
C ILE A 174 -5.57 8.17 -9.84
N GLN A 175 -6.35 8.11 -8.76
CA GLN A 175 -7.25 9.20 -8.35
C GLN A 175 -6.49 10.51 -8.10
N ALA A 176 -5.24 10.44 -7.65
CA ALA A 176 -4.41 11.62 -7.46
C ALA A 176 -3.94 12.27 -8.78
N GLN A 177 -3.95 11.54 -9.90
CA GLN A 177 -3.56 12.05 -11.22
C GLN A 177 -4.63 12.97 -11.84
N LYS A 178 -5.88 12.94 -11.36
CA LYS A 178 -7.02 13.73 -11.90
C LYS A 178 -7.24 13.52 -13.40
N VAL A 179 -7.19 12.26 -13.84
CA VAL A 179 -7.40 11.89 -15.24
C VAL A 179 -8.88 11.59 -15.47
N ASP A 180 -9.52 12.29 -16.41
CA ASP A 180 -10.94 12.13 -16.70
C ASP A 180 -11.25 10.87 -17.54
N SER A 181 -10.27 10.37 -18.29
CA SER A 181 -10.41 9.25 -19.24
C SER A 181 -10.03 7.88 -18.65
N VAL A 182 -10.05 7.73 -17.33
CA VAL A 182 -9.70 6.45 -16.66
C VAL A 182 -10.68 5.34 -17.05
N SER A 183 -11.97 5.66 -17.23
CA SER A 183 -12.98 4.70 -17.67
C SER A 183 -12.70 4.14 -19.07
N GLU A 184 -12.19 4.97 -19.98
CA GLU A 184 -11.76 4.57 -21.31
C GLU A 184 -10.54 3.65 -21.25
N CYS A 185 -9.61 3.88 -20.31
CA CYS A 185 -8.50 2.97 -20.06
C CYS A 185 -8.98 1.62 -19.55
N VAL A 186 -9.93 1.58 -18.62
CA VAL A 186 -10.47 0.31 -18.11
C VAL A 186 -11.15 -0.46 -19.24
N GLN A 187 -11.92 0.23 -20.08
CA GLN A 187 -12.55 -0.39 -21.25
C GLN A 187 -11.52 -0.92 -22.27
N ALA A 188 -10.51 -0.12 -22.62
CA ALA A 188 -9.45 -0.55 -23.54
C ALA A 188 -8.62 -1.72 -22.97
N GLY A 189 -8.32 -1.70 -21.67
CA GLY A 189 -7.62 -2.77 -20.98
C GLY A 189 -8.40 -4.07 -20.94
N ASN A 190 -9.71 -4.01 -20.68
CA ASN A 190 -10.61 -5.15 -20.76
C ASN A 190 -10.60 -5.79 -22.16
N ILE A 191 -10.67 -4.99 -23.22
CA ILE A 191 -10.60 -5.49 -24.61
C ILE A 191 -9.25 -6.16 -24.88
N LEU A 192 -8.15 -5.53 -24.46
CA LEU A 192 -6.79 -6.05 -24.68
C LEU A 192 -6.57 -7.40 -23.97
N LEU A 193 -7.06 -7.52 -22.74
CA LEU A 193 -6.84 -8.68 -21.88
C LEU A 193 -7.95 -9.74 -21.97
N GLY A 194 -9.07 -9.43 -22.63
CA GLY A 194 -10.23 -10.33 -22.69
C GLY A 194 -11.00 -10.42 -21.37
N CYS A 195 -10.94 -9.37 -20.55
CA CYS A 195 -11.62 -9.28 -19.26
C CYS A 195 -12.90 -8.44 -19.34
N GLN A 196 -13.70 -8.44 -18.26
CA GLN A 196 -14.90 -7.60 -18.15
C GLN A 196 -15.02 -6.97 -16.75
N VAL A 197 -13.95 -6.29 -16.31
CA VAL A 197 -13.88 -5.61 -15.02
C VAL A 197 -14.59 -4.25 -15.07
N GLN A 198 -15.39 -3.93 -14.06
CA GLN A 198 -16.11 -2.65 -13.96
C GLN A 198 -15.28 -1.59 -13.21
N ASN A 199 -15.48 -0.30 -13.53
CA ASN A 199 -14.81 0.80 -12.83
C ASN A 199 -15.10 0.79 -11.32
N ASP A 200 -16.36 0.55 -10.94
CA ASP A 200 -16.79 0.45 -9.54
C ASP A 200 -16.04 -0.67 -8.78
N THR A 201 -15.75 -1.78 -9.45
CA THR A 201 -15.00 -2.91 -8.86
C THR A 201 -13.55 -2.52 -8.55
N LEU A 202 -12.96 -1.65 -9.39
CA LEU A 202 -11.63 -1.09 -9.17
C LEU A 202 -11.63 0.06 -8.15
N GLY A 203 -12.80 0.60 -7.79
CA GLY A 203 -12.91 1.80 -6.96
C GLY A 203 -12.44 3.08 -7.67
N LEU A 204 -12.57 3.12 -9.00
CA LEU A 204 -12.21 4.25 -9.87
C LEU A 204 -13.44 5.04 -10.31
#